data_AF-A0A840ELB8-F1
#
_entry.id   AF-A0A840ELB8-F1
#
_cell.length_a   1.000
_cell.length_b   1.000
_cell.length_c   1.000
_cell.angle_alpha   90.00
_cell.angle_beta   90.00
_cell.angle_gamma   90.00
#
_symmetry.space_group_name_H-M   'P 1'
#
loop_
_entity.id
_entity.type
_entity.pdbx_description
1 polymer ?
#
loop_
_entity_poly.entity_id
_entity_poly.type
_entity_poly.pdbx_seq_one_letter_code
_entity_poly.pdbx_strand_id
1 'polypeptide(L)' 'MPTKVKLKLDCIPLDEMIYALKRAVADAQEEQKYKRTPKTKRQNKKTIEFFGNCLYYMEELKKLKQHETDIKNQ' A
#
# COMPACT_ATOMS: atom_id res chain seq x y z
N MET A 1 -4.21 29.12 -26.02
CA MET A 1 -2.94 28.46 -25.64
C MET A 1 -3.26 27.31 -24.69
N PRO A 2 -2.82 26.05 -24.92
CA PRO A 2 -3.14 24.96 -24.00
C PRO A 2 -2.22 25.05 -22.78
N THR A 3 -2.82 25.23 -21.61
CA THR A 3 -2.14 25.29 -20.31
C THR A 3 -1.55 23.91 -20.01
N LYS A 4 -0.23 23.78 -20.03
CA LYS A 4 0.44 22.55 -19.57
C LYS A 4 0.21 22.42 -18.07
N VAL A 5 -0.72 21.56 -17.67
CA VAL A 5 -0.91 21.17 -16.28
C VAL A 5 0.33 20.34 -15.90
N LYS A 6 1.28 20.97 -15.20
CA LYS A 6 2.34 20.26 -14.49
C LYS A 6 1.66 19.53 -13.32
N LEU A 7 1.33 18.25 -13.52
CA LEU A 7 1.07 17.33 -12.41
C LEU A 7 2.34 17.28 -11.56
N LYS A 8 2.38 18.04 -10.47
CA LYS A 8 3.32 17.77 -9.39
C LYS A 8 2.84 16.46 -8.77
N LEU A 9 3.52 15.37 -9.11
CA LEU A 9 3.34 14.12 -8.40
C LEU A 9 3.97 14.34 -7.03
N ASP A 10 3.17 14.76 -6.05
CA ASP A 10 3.67 14.90 -4.69
C ASP A 10 4.06 13.50 -4.21
N CYS A 11 5.37 13.28 -4.06
CA CYS A 11 5.93 12.01 -3.64
C CYS A 11 5.44 11.72 -2.21
N ILE A 12 4.52 10.78 -2.05
CA ILE A 12 4.08 10.33 -0.73
C ILE A 12 5.26 9.64 -0.04
N PRO A 13 5.60 9.98 1.22
CA PRO A 13 6.63 9.27 1.97
C PRO A 13 6.32 7.76 2.04
N LEU A 14 7.36 6.92 1.93
CA LEU A 14 7.19 5.47 1.93
C LEU A 14 6.50 4.97 3.21
N ASP A 15 6.78 5.61 4.35
CA ASP A 15 6.14 5.30 5.63
C ASP A 15 4.64 5.61 5.64
N GLU A 16 4.23 6.71 5.02
CA GLU A 16 2.81 7.06 4.88
C GLU A 16 2.08 6.08 3.95
N MET A 17 2.73 5.65 2.86
CA MET A 17 2.19 4.61 1.98
C MET A 17 2.02 3.28 2.70
N ILE A 18 3.02 2.85 3.49
CA ILE A 18 2.96 1.62 4.29
C ILE A 18 1.82 1.72 5.32
N TYR A 19 1.70 2.86 6.01
CA TYR A 19 0.63 3.09 6.98
C TYR A 19 -0.76 3.00 6.32
N ALA A 20 -0.95 3.67 5.18
CA ALA A 20 -2.20 3.63 4.43
C ALA A 20 -2.55 2.21 3.96
N LEU A 21 -1.57 1.44 3.49
CA LEU A 21 -1.77 0.04 3.09
C LEU A 21 -2.15 -0.85 4.28
N LYS A 22 -1.51 -0.69 5.45
CA LYS A 22 -1.88 -1.43 6.67
C LYS A 22 -3.32 -1.16 7.07
N ARG A 23 -3.74 0.12 7.04
CA ARG A 23 -5.14 0.52 7.27
C ARG A 23 -6.09 -0.14 6.27
N ALA A 24 -5.80 -0.05 4.97
CA ALA A 24 -6.64 -0.65 3.93
C ALA A 24 -6.78 -2.18 4.08
N VAL A 25 -5.71 -2.89 4.45
CA VAL A 25 -5.76 -4.33 4.76
C VAL A 25 -6.68 -4.60 5.95
N ALA A 26 -6.52 -3.85 7.04
CA ALA A 26 -7.31 -4.03 8.27
C ALA A 26 -8.81 -3.77 8.01
N ASP A 27 -9.14 -2.68 7.32
CA ASP A 27 -10.51 -2.31 6.98
C ASP A 27 -11.13 -3.37 6.05
N ALA A 28 -10.39 -3.85 5.05
CA ALA A 28 -10.86 -4.92 4.16
C ALA A 28 -11.08 -6.25 4.89
N GLN A 29 -10.24 -6.59 5.87
CA GLN A 29 -10.43 -7.77 6.73
C GLN A 29 -11.65 -7.61 7.65
N GLU A 30 -11.87 -6.42 8.20
CA GLU A 30 -13.05 -6.12 9.01
C GLU A 30 -14.33 -6.25 8.19
N GLU A 31 -14.38 -5.65 7.00
CA GLU A 31 -15.51 -5.80 6.07
C GLU A 31 -15.80 -7.26 5.73
N GLN A 32 -14.77 -8.11 5.64
CA GLN A 32 -14.93 -9.53 5.31
C GLN A 32 -15.81 -10.27 6.32
N LYS A 33 -15.78 -9.85 7.59
CA LYS A 33 -16.59 -10.45 8.67
C LYS A 33 -18.09 -10.21 8.46
N TYR A 34 -18.45 -9.09 7.83
CA TYR A 34 -19.85 -8.69 7.63
C TYR A 34 -20.41 -9.09 6.26
N LYS A 35 -19.57 -9.53 5.30
CA LYS A 35 -20.05 -9.94 3.97
C LYS A 35 -20.82 -11.25 4.05
N ARG A 36 -22.11 -11.23 3.71
CA ARG A 36 -23.01 -12.39 3.83
C ARG A 36 -22.99 -13.32 2.62
N THR A 37 -22.59 -12.85 1.43
CA THR A 37 -22.67 -13.66 0.20
C THR A 37 -21.32 -14.27 -0.22
N PRO A 38 -21.28 -15.50 -0.76
CA PRO A 38 -20.04 -16.14 -1.20
C PRO A 38 -19.27 -15.34 -2.26
N LYS A 39 -20.00 -14.68 -3.18
CA LYS A 39 -19.43 -13.83 -4.23
C LYS A 39 -18.70 -12.61 -3.67
N THR A 40 -19.29 -11.94 -2.68
CA THR A 40 -18.68 -10.77 -2.03
C THR A 40 -17.51 -11.14 -1.13
N LYS A 41 -17.58 -12.29 -0.42
CA LYS A 41 -16.44 -12.84 0.33
C LYS A 41 -15.24 -13.14 -0.57
N ARG A 42 -15.46 -13.74 -1.76
CA ARG A 42 -14.38 -14.07 -2.70
C ARG A 42 -13.72 -12.83 -3.30
N GLN A 43 -14.51 -11.81 -3.64
CA GLN A 43 -13.96 -10.53 -4.09
C GLN A 43 -13.15 -9.85 -2.99
N ASN A 44 -13.66 -9.83 -1.74
CA ASN A 44 -12.94 -9.24 -0.62
C ASN A 44 -11.62 -9.96 -0.32
N LYS A 45 -11.59 -11.29 -0.44
CA LYS A 45 -10.36 -12.07 -0.27
C LYS A 45 -9.29 -11.65 -1.28
N LYS A 46 -9.66 -11.43 -2.55
CA LYS A 46 -8.73 -10.94 -3.57
C LYS A 46 -8.24 -9.52 -3.28
N THR A 47 -9.11 -8.66 -2.76
CA THR A 47 -8.75 -7.29 -2.36
C THR A 47 -7.75 -7.30 -1.21
N ILE A 48 -7.97 -8.12 -0.18
CA ILE A 48 -7.05 -8.28 0.95
C ILE A 48 -5.69 -8.82 0.47
N GLU A 49 -5.70 -9.83 -0.40
CA GLU A 49 -4.48 -10.41 -0.98
C GLU A 49 -3.68 -9.38 -1.80
N PHE A 50 -4.37 -8.58 -2.61
CA PHE A 50 -3.74 -7.49 -3.37
C PHE A 50 -3.06 -6.47 -2.45
N PHE A 51 -3.78 -5.95 -1.45
CA PHE A 51 -3.19 -4.97 -0.52
C PHE A 51 -2.08 -5.58 0.34
N GLY A 52 -2.19 -6.85 0.73
CA GLY A 52 -1.12 -7.58 1.43
C GLY A 52 0.15 -7.68 0.60
N ASN A 53 0.02 -8.00 -0.69
CA ASN A 53 1.17 -8.04 -1.61
C ASN A 53 1.80 -6.66 -1.78
N CYS A 54 0.99 -5.60 -1.96
CA CYS A 54 1.49 -4.23 -2.02
C CYS A 54 2.25 -3.84 -0.74
N LEU A 55 1.71 -4.19 0.42
CA LEU A 55 2.35 -3.92 1.71
C LEU A 55 3.71 -4.62 1.82
N TYR A 56 3.78 -5.89 1.44
CA TYR A 56 5.03 -6.65 1.42
C TYR A 56 6.11 -5.95 0.58
N TYR A 57 5.80 -5.58 -0.66
CA TYR A 57 6.77 -4.88 -1.51
C TYR A 57 7.21 -3.54 -0.95
N MET A 58 6.30 -2.77 -0.34
CA MET A 58 6.63 -1.48 0.25
C MET A 58 7.51 -1.64 1.50
N GLU A 59 7.29 -2.66 2.32
CA GLU A 59 8.14 -2.97 3.48
C GLU A 59 9.54 -3.44 3.05
N GLU A 60 9.65 -4.27 2.00
CA GLU A 60 10.95 -4.67 1.43
C GLU A 60 11.71 -3.47 0.84
N LEU A 61 11.01 -2.58 0.11
CA LEU A 61 11.59 -1.32 -0.37
C LEU A 61 12.12 -0.45 0.77
N LYS A 62 11.42 -0.43 1.92
CA LYS A 62 11.87 0.32 3.10
C LYS A 62 13.16 -0.26 3.67
N LYS A 63 13.27 -1.58 3.77
CA LYS A 63 14.49 -2.26 4.22
C LYS A 63 15.68 -1.95 3.30
N LEU A 64 15.46 -2.00 1.98
CA LEU A 64 16.50 -1.67 1.01
C LEU A 64 17.01 -0.23 1.16
N LYS A 65 16.09 0.75 1.31
CA LYS A 65 16.48 2.15 1.57
C LYS A 65 17.26 2.32 2.87
N GLN A 66 16.89 1.57 3.91
CA GLN A 66 17.59 1.62 5.19
C GLN A 66 19.01 1.08 5.04
N HIS A 67 19.19 -0.09 4.40
CA HIS A 67 20.52 -0.63 4.11
C HIS A 67 21.38 0.29 3.23
N GLU A 68 20.79 0.93 2.22
CA GLU A 68 21.50 1.90 1.38
C GLU A 68 21.96 3.14 2.19
N THR A 69 21.13 3.57 3.14
CA THR A 69 21.45 4.68 4.04
C THR A 69 22.57 4.30 5.01
N ASP A 70 22.53 3.09 5.56
CA ASP A 70 23.55 2.58 6.48
C ASP A 70 24.92 2.44 5.80
N ILE A 71 24.97 1.99 4.54
CA ILE A 71 26.20 1.91 3.74
C ILE A 71 26.81 3.29 3.48
N LYS A 72 25.98 4.30 3.18
CA LYS A 72 26.44 5.67 2.90
C LYS A 72 26.96 6.40 4.14
N ASN A 73 26.65 5.91 5.33
CA ASN A 73 27.03 6.50 6.61
C ASN A 73 28.25 5.81 7.27
N GLN A 74 28.81 4.77 6.65
CA GLN A 74 30.10 4.14 7.02
C GLN A 74 31.26 4.72 6.21
#